data_AF-A0A3C0GK80-F1
#
_entry.id   AF-A0A3C0GK80-F1
#
_cell.length_a   1.000
_cell.length_b   1.000
_cell.length_c   1.000
_cell.angle_alpha   90.00
_cell.angle_beta   90.00
_cell.angle_gamma   90.00
#
_symmetry.space_group_name_H-M   'P 1'
#
loop_
_entity.id
_entity.type
_entity.pdbx_description
1 polymer ?
#
loop_
_entity_poly.entity_id
_entity_poly.type
_entity_poly.pdbx_seq_one_letter_code
_entity_poly.pdbx_strand_id
1 'polypeptide(L)' 'MNWEQLLSLRRQGDKNKRLRNEQDETRLGFDVDYDRIIFSSAFRSLQDKTQVIPLSKTDFVHTRLTHSLEVS' A
#
# COMPACT_ATOMS: atom_id res chain seq x y z
N MET A 1 23.42 -8.95 -5.79
CA MET A 1 22.20 -8.11 -5.83
C MET A 1 22.63 -6.68 -6.15
N ASN A 2 21.90 -5.99 -7.03
CA ASN A 2 22.14 -4.57 -7.33
C ASN A 2 20.98 -3.74 -6.74
N TRP A 3 21.25 -2.99 -5.67
CA TRP A 3 20.25 -2.19 -4.96
C TRP A 3 19.59 -1.11 -5.81
N GLU A 4 20.33 -0.51 -6.75
CA GLU A 4 19.79 0.53 -7.64
C GLU A 4 18.72 -0.01 -8.59
N GLN A 5 18.79 -1.31 -8.92
CA GLN A 5 17.78 -1.98 -9.72
C GLN A 5 16.59 -2.44 -8.87
N LEU A 6 16.83 -2.84 -7.63
CA LEU A 6 15.80 -3.29 -6.69
C LEU A 6 14.91 -2.14 -6.20
N LEU A 7 15.49 -0.94 -6.02
CA LEU A 7 14.77 0.28 -5.63
C LEU A 7 14.28 1.08 -6.83
N SER A 8 13.89 0.39 -7.90
CA SER A 8 13.39 1.00 -9.14
C SER A 8 12.05 1.69 -8.92
N LEU A 9 11.94 2.93 -9.40
CA LEU A 9 10.70 3.74 -9.39
C LEU A 9 9.83 3.52 -10.63
N ARG A 10 10.17 2.53 -11.47
CA ARG A 10 9.48 2.26 -12.73
C ARG A 10 8.04 1.80 -12.48
N ARG A 11 7.09 2.41 -13.17
CA ARG A 11 5.67 2.00 -13.20
C ARG A 11 5.33 1.34 -14.54
N GLN A 12 4.28 0.52 -14.55
CA GLN A 12 3.80 -0.10 -15.79
C GLN A 12 3.42 0.98 -16.81
N GLY A 13 3.93 0.87 -18.04
CA GLY A 13 3.73 1.85 -19.11
C GLY A 13 4.82 2.92 -19.23
N ASP A 14 5.77 2.99 -18.31
CA ASP A 14 6.90 3.92 -18.42
C ASP A 14 7.80 3.54 -19.61
N LYS A 15 8.06 4.53 -20.47
CA LYS A 15 9.01 4.42 -21.60
C LYS A 15 10.43 4.80 -21.20
N ASN A 16 10.58 5.67 -20.20
CA ASN A 16 11.87 6.19 -19.72
C ASN A 16 12.11 5.78 -18.26
N LYS A 17 13.39 5.68 -17.86
CA LYS A 17 13.77 5.39 -16.47
C LYS A 17 13.47 6.62 -15.60
N ARG A 18 12.80 6.41 -14.46
CA ARG A 18 12.61 7.44 -13.43
C ARG A 18 13.81 7.43 -12.50
N LEU A 19 14.51 8.55 -12.37
CA LEU A 19 15.65 8.66 -11.48
C LEU A 19 15.20 9.15 -10.10
N ARG A 20 15.85 8.64 -9.05
CA ARG A 20 15.49 8.94 -7.66
C ARG A 20 15.76 10.40 -7.28
N ASN A 21 16.83 10.97 -7.82
CA ASN A 21 17.27 12.36 -7.63
C ASN A 21 16.36 13.39 -8.31
N GLU A 22 15.58 12.98 -9.31
CA GLU A 22 14.65 13.86 -10.04
C GLU A 22 13.24 13.88 -9.43
N GLN A 23 13.01 13.13 -8.35
CA GLN A 23 11.71 13.09 -7.70
C GLN A 23 11.51 14.26 -6.74
N ASP A 24 10.28 14.76 -6.72
CA ASP A 24 9.80 15.68 -5.72
C ASP A 24 9.73 14.99 -4.35
N GLU A 25 10.28 15.62 -3.31
CA GLU A 25 10.30 15.11 -1.94
C GLU A 25 8.90 14.98 -1.35
N THR A 26 7.96 15.84 -1.76
CA THR A 26 6.56 15.80 -1.27
C THR A 26 5.72 14.72 -1.97
N ARG A 27 6.22 14.16 -3.07
CA ARG A 27 5.49 13.26 -3.97
C ARG A 27 6.36 12.08 -4.39
N LEU A 28 7.04 11.47 -3.41
CA LEU A 28 7.86 10.29 -3.61
C LEU A 28 7.06 9.16 -4.25
N GLY A 29 7.68 8.44 -5.19
CA GLY A 29 7.02 7.35 -5.89
C GLY A 29 6.49 6.27 -4.95
N PHE A 30 7.22 5.96 -3.88
CA PHE A 30 6.84 4.97 -2.87
C PHE A 30 5.69 5.45 -1.97
N ASP A 31 5.73 6.69 -1.49
CA ASP A 31 4.65 7.28 -0.68
C ASP A 31 3.36 7.37 -1.48
N VAL A 32 3.46 7.74 -2.75
CA VAL A 32 2.31 7.76 -3.68
C VAL A 32 1.73 6.36 -3.90
N ASP A 33 2.54 5.31 -3.86
CA ASP A 33 2.04 3.94 -3.95
C ASP A 33 1.28 3.53 -2.69
N TYR A 34 1.79 3.90 -1.52
CA TYR A 34 1.08 3.70 -0.26
C TYR A 34 -0.28 4.39 -0.27
N ASP A 35 -0.33 5.68 -0.62
CA ASP A 35 -1.59 6.44 -0.74
C ASP A 35 -2.58 5.77 -1.69
N ARG A 36 -2.11 5.32 -2.87
CA ARG A 36 -2.97 4.63 -3.84
C ARG A 36 -3.57 3.35 -3.28
N ILE A 37 -2.81 2.60 -2.50
CA ILE A 37 -3.32 1.38 -1.85
C ILE A 37 -4.37 1.77 -0.83
N ILE A 38 -4.06 2.69 0.09
CA ILE A 38 -4.96 3.16 1.16
C ILE A 38 -6.30 3.65 0.60
N PHE A 39 -6.27 4.47 -0.46
CA PHE A 39 -7.48 5.02 -1.07
C PHE A 39 -8.14 4.10 -2.11
N SER A 40 -7.61 2.92 -2.40
CA SER A 40 -8.23 2.00 -3.37
C SER A 40 -9.55 1.44 -2.84
N SER A 41 -10.50 1.15 -3.74
CA SER A 41 -11.75 0.47 -3.38
C SER A 41 -11.48 -0.95 -2.86
N ALA A 42 -10.48 -1.63 -3.44
CA ALA A 42 -10.09 -2.97 -3.03
C ALA A 42 -9.58 -3.01 -1.57
N PHE A 43 -8.73 -2.06 -1.18
CA PHE A 43 -8.23 -1.97 0.20
C PHE A 43 -9.34 -1.56 1.17
N ARG A 44 -10.17 -0.57 0.82
CA ARG A 44 -11.35 -0.19 1.63
C ARG A 44 -12.32 -1.34 1.86
N SER A 45 -12.50 -2.23 0.87
CA SER A 45 -13.34 -3.44 1.02
C SER A 45 -12.84 -4.42 2.08
N LEU A 46 -11.59 -4.28 2.58
CA LEU A 46 -11.08 -5.11 3.67
C LEU A 46 -11.70 -4.76 5.02
N GLN A 47 -12.33 -3.59 5.15
CA GLN A 47 -13.06 -3.19 6.36
C GLN A 47 -14.20 -4.16 6.67
N ASP A 48 -14.89 -4.65 5.64
CA ASP A 48 -16.03 -5.56 5.81
C ASP A 48 -15.63 -7.05 5.69
N LYS A 49 -14.32 -7.34 5.71
CA LYS A 49 -13.80 -8.72 5.64
C LYS A 49 -13.15 -9.12 6.96
N THR A 50 -13.64 -10.21 7.52
CA THR A 50 -13.09 -10.77 8.75
C THR A 50 -11.89 -11.66 8.50
N GLN A 51 -11.05 -11.77 9.52
CA GLN A 51 -9.89 -12.66 9.54
C GLN A 51 -10.28 -13.93 10.30
N VAL A 52 -11.10 -14.78 9.66
CA VAL A 52 -11.55 -16.10 10.16
C VAL A 52 -12.54 -16.06 11.33
N ILE A 53 -12.42 -15.13 12.27
CA ILE A 53 -13.33 -14.96 13.42
C ILE A 53 -14.59 -14.20 12.97
N PRO A 54 -15.81 -14.65 13.33
CA PRO A 54 -17.03 -13.89 13.04
C PRO A 54 -17.03 -12.55 13.78
N LEU A 55 -17.53 -11.49 13.13
CA LEU A 55 -17.71 -10.17 13.76
C LEU A 55 -18.64 -10.31 14.97
N SER A 56 -18.08 -10.23 16.18
CA SER A 56 -18.89 -10.12 17.38
C SER A 56 -19.42 -8.69 17.46
N LYS A 57 -20.66 -8.50 17.94
CA LYS A 57 -21.25 -7.16 18.13
C LYS A 57 -20.74 -6.46 19.38
N THR A 58 -19.94 -7.14 20.20
CA THR A 58 -19.67 -6.78 21.59
C THR A 58 -18.20 -6.51 21.87
N ASP A 59 -17.30 -6.80 20.93
CA ASP A 59 -15.86 -6.66 21.14
C ASP A 59 -15.16 -6.12 19.88
N PHE A 60 -14.02 -5.45 20.05
CA PHE A 60 -13.23 -4.93 18.93
C PHE A 60 -12.55 -6.08 18.18
N VAL A 61 -13.25 -6.67 17.20
CA VAL A 61 -12.67 -7.68 16.31
C VAL A 61 -11.91 -6.96 15.20
N HIS A 62 -10.61 -7.29 15.06
CA HIS A 62 -9.80 -6.78 13.97
C HIS A 62 -10.38 -7.25 12.63
N THR A 63 -10.56 -6.31 11.72
CA THR A 63 -10.92 -6.62 10.32
C THR A 63 -9.63 -6.89 9.57
N ARG A 64 -9.72 -7.47 8.36
CA ARG A 64 -8.53 -7.64 7.52
C ARG A 64 -7.86 -6.30 7.19
N LEU A 65 -8.60 -5.20 7.24
CA LEU A 65 -8.07 -3.85 7.08
C LEU A 65 -7.17 -3.45 8.25
N THR A 66 -7.67 -3.53 9.48
CA THR A 66 -6.90 -3.12 10.67
C THR A 66 -5.65 -3.98 10.84
N HIS A 67 -5.76 -5.29 10.59
CA HIS A 67 -4.60 -6.17 10.60
C HIS A 67 -3.56 -5.79 9.53
N SER A 68 -4.01 -5.43 8.33
CA SER A 68 -3.10 -5.02 7.25
C SER A 68 -2.41 -3.68 7.54
N LEU A 69 -3.07 -2.78 8.28
CA LEU A 69 -2.49 -1.51 8.75
C LEU A 69 -1.49 -1.71 9.90
N GLU A 70 -1.66 -2.72 10.74
CA GLU A 70 -0.71 -3.03 11.83
C GLU A 70 0.57 -3.71 11.33
N VAL A 71 0.50 -4.38 10.18
CA VAL A 71 1.64 -5.07 9.56
C VAL A 71 2.46 -4.14 8.66
N SER A 72 1.85 -3.06 8.14
CA SER A 72 2.49 -2.09 7.23
C SER A 72 3.47 -1.17 7.94
#